data_AF-A0AAW9W947-F1
#
_entry.id   AF-A0AAW9W947-F1
#
_cell.length_a   1.000
_cell.length_b   1.000
_cell.length_c   1.000
_cell.angle_alpha   90.00
_cell.angle_beta   90.00
_cell.angle_gamma   90.00
#
_symmetry.space_group_name_H-M   'P 1'
#
loop_
_entity.id
_entity.type
_entity.pdbx_description
1 polymer ?
#
loop_
_entity_poly.entity_id
_entity_poly.type
_entity_poly.pdbx_seq_one_letter_code
_entity_poly.pdbx_strand_id
1 'polypeptide(L)'
;VEEAKKKAEDQKEEDFRNYPTNTYKTIELEIAESDVKVKEAELELLKEEAKEHRDEGTIKQVEEKVKSEKAEATRLEEIKTERKKAEEEAKRRADAKEQGKPKG
;
A
#
# COMPACT_ATOMS: atom_id res chain seq x y z
N VAL A 1 -1.18 -11.36 12.41
CA VAL A 1 -0.11 -11.09 11.42
C VAL A 1 -0.23 -12.03 10.22
N GLU A 2 -0.34 -13.35 10.44
CA GLU A 2 -0.54 -14.32 9.34
C GLU A 2 -1.77 -14.07 8.47
N GLU A 3 -2.90 -13.66 9.06
CA GLU A 3 -4.13 -13.41 8.29
C GLU A 3 -4.01 -12.21 7.34
N ALA A 4 -3.32 -11.15 7.76
CA ALA A 4 -3.04 -9.99 6.90
C ALA A 4 -2.06 -10.35 5.77
N LYS A 5 -1.06 -11.19 6.08
CA LYS A 5 -0.10 -11.71 5.10
C LYS A 5 -0.79 -12.55 4.03
N LYS A 6 -1.68 -13.45 4.46
CA LYS A 6 -2.47 -14.30 3.56
C LYS A 6 -3.40 -13.49 2.67
N LYS A 7 -4.04 -12.45 3.22
CA LYS A 7 -4.92 -11.57 2.45
C LYS A 7 -4.16 -10.77 1.38
N ALA A 8 -2.95 -10.31 1.69
CA ALA A 8 -2.08 -9.65 0.71
C ALA A 8 -1.62 -10.62 -0.40
N GLU A 9 -1.42 -11.89 -0.07
CA GLU A 9 -1.00 -12.93 -1.02
C GLU A 9 -2.13 -13.36 -1.97
N ASP A 10 -3.35 -13.57 -1.44
CA ASP A 10 -4.55 -13.86 -2.23
C ASP A 10 -4.85 -12.72 -3.22
N GLN A 11 -4.73 -11.47 -2.76
CA GLN A 11 -4.90 -10.30 -3.63
C GLN A 11 -3.83 -10.24 -4.73
N LYS A 12 -2.60 -10.68 -4.44
CA LYS A 12 -1.50 -10.76 -5.40
C LYS A 12 -1.78 -11.78 -6.50
N GLU A 13 -2.33 -12.93 -6.13
CA GLU A 13 -2.66 -13.99 -7.09
C GLU A 13 -3.84 -13.61 -7.99
N GLU A 14 -4.88 -12.97 -7.44
CA GLU A 14 -6.02 -12.50 -8.23
C GLU A 14 -5.62 -11.39 -9.21
N ASP A 15 -4.79 -10.44 -8.77
CA ASP A 15 -4.26 -9.34 -9.59
C ASP A 15 -3.37 -9.88 -10.73
N PHE A 16 -2.52 -10.87 -10.45
CA PHE A 16 -1.66 -11.53 -11.44
C PHE A 16 -2.46 -12.29 -12.51
N ARG A 17 -3.63 -12.83 -12.15
CA ARG A 17 -4.51 -13.55 -13.09
C ARG A 17 -5.34 -12.61 -13.97
N ASN A 18 -5.71 -11.43 -13.50
CA ASN A 18 -6.55 -10.49 -14.26
C ASN A 18 -5.78 -9.52 -15.16
N TYR A 19 -4.50 -9.24 -14.86
CA TYR A 19 -3.62 -8.40 -15.69
C TYR A 19 -2.29 -9.14 -15.98
N PRO A 20 -2.25 -10.03 -17.00
CA PRO A 20 -1.11 -10.92 -17.25
C PRO A 20 0.14 -10.20 -17.81
N THR A 21 0.02 -8.92 -18.18
CA THR A 21 1.17 -8.05 -18.36
C THR A 21 1.64 -7.59 -16.99
N ASN A 22 2.88 -7.90 -16.64
CA ASN A 22 3.67 -7.38 -15.53
C ASN A 22 3.64 -5.82 -15.46
N THR A 23 2.49 -5.26 -15.08
CA THR A 23 2.17 -3.83 -15.20
C THR A 23 1.62 -3.35 -13.87
N TYR A 24 2.56 -3.01 -12.99
CA TYR A 24 2.37 -2.42 -11.65
C TYR A 24 1.69 -3.36 -10.65
N LYS A 25 2.38 -3.68 -9.54
CA LYS A 25 1.68 -4.04 -8.29
C LYS A 25 0.53 -3.04 -8.12
N THR A 26 -0.69 -3.51 -7.88
CA THR A 26 -1.77 -2.59 -7.48
C THR A 26 -1.29 -1.78 -6.29
N ILE A 27 -1.51 -0.46 -6.31
CA ILE A 27 -1.12 0.43 -5.21
C ILE A 27 -1.71 -0.08 -3.88
N GLU A 28 -2.88 -0.74 -3.95
CA GLU A 28 -3.50 -1.42 -2.81
C GLU A 28 -2.64 -2.56 -2.23
N LEU A 29 -1.96 -3.32 -3.08
CA LEU A 29 -1.05 -4.37 -2.67
C LEU A 29 0.26 -3.81 -2.10
N GLU A 30 0.79 -2.72 -2.66
CA GLU A 30 1.94 -2.03 -2.06
C GLU A 30 1.59 -1.45 -0.69
N ILE A 31 0.39 -0.87 -0.53
CA ILE A 31 -0.11 -0.41 0.78
C ILE A 31 -0.19 -1.58 1.76
N ALA A 32 -0.75 -2.73 1.34
CA ALA A 32 -0.85 -3.91 2.19
C ALA A 32 0.52 -4.48 2.57
N GLU A 33 1.47 -4.51 1.62
CA GLU A 33 2.84 -4.95 1.86
C GLU A 33 3.58 -4.00 2.82
N SER A 34 3.45 -2.69 2.65
CA SER A 34 4.06 -1.70 3.55
C SER A 34 3.44 -1.70 4.94
N ASP A 35 2.13 -1.92 5.08
CA ASP A 35 1.48 -2.08 6.40
C ASP A 35 2.02 -3.30 7.17
N VAL A 36 2.29 -4.41 6.46
CA VAL A 36 2.94 -5.60 7.05
C VAL A 36 4.36 -5.27 7.49
N LYS A 37 5.14 -4.54 6.68
CA LYS A 37 6.51 -4.18 7.02
C LYS A 37 6.58 -3.23 8.22
N VAL A 38 5.71 -2.21 8.29
CA VAL A 38 5.59 -1.32 9.47
C VAL A 38 5.37 -2.13 10.74
N LYS A 39 4.43 -3.08 10.71
CA LYS A 39 4.15 -3.95 11.87
C LYS A 39 5.34 -4.85 12.22
N GLU A 40 6.07 -5.33 11.22
CA GLU A 40 7.28 -6.13 11.43
C GLU A 40 8.39 -5.30 12.08
N ALA A 41 8.60 -4.07 11.62
CA ALA A 41 9.56 -3.13 12.19
C ALA A 41 9.18 -2.66 13.62
N GLU A 42 7.89 -2.43 13.90
CA GLU A 42 7.42 -2.14 15.26
C GLU A 42 7.64 -3.33 16.21
N LEU A 43 7.48 -4.57 15.72
CA LEU A 43 7.81 -5.77 16.49
C LEU A 43 9.31 -5.92 16.73
N GLU A 44 10.16 -5.58 15.74
CA GLU A 44 11.61 -5.57 15.92
C GLU A 44 12.04 -4.53 16.98
N LEU A 45 11.46 -3.33 16.92
CA LEU A 45 11.68 -2.27 17.92
C LEU A 45 11.29 -2.74 19.32
N LEU A 46 10.11 -3.36 19.47
CA LEU A 46 9.64 -3.87 20.76
C LEU A 46 10.54 -4.99 21.31
N LYS A 47 11.02 -5.89 20.43
CA LYS A 47 11.97 -6.93 20.82
C LYS A 47 13.28 -6.32 21.29
N GLU A 48 13.75 -5.27 20.64
CA GLU A 48 14.99 -4.61 21.00
C GLU A 48 14.88 -3.81 22.30
N GLU A 49 13.77 -3.12 22.52
CA GLU A 49 13.48 -2.45 23.78
C GLU A 49 13.27 -3.47 24.93
N ALA A 50 12.81 -4.68 24.63
CA ALA A 50 12.69 -5.76 25.59
C ALA A 50 14.01 -6.50 25.89
N LYS A 51 15.10 -6.24 25.15
CA LYS A 51 16.42 -6.85 25.46
C LYS A 51 16.91 -6.34 26.81
N GLU A 52 17.54 -7.23 27.59
CA GLU A 52 18.14 -6.90 28.89
C GLU A 52 19.25 -5.85 28.74
N HIS A 53 20.04 -5.95 27.67
CA HIS A 53 21.04 -4.95 27.29
C HIS A 53 20.56 -4.14 26.08
N ARG A 54 19.82 -3.06 26.36
CA ARG A 54 19.30 -2.12 25.35
C ARG A 54 20.44 -1.35 24.71
N ASP A 55 20.46 -1.31 23.38
CA ASP A 55 21.38 -0.49 22.62
C ASP A 55 20.62 0.72 22.06
N GLU A 56 20.80 1.89 22.67
CA GLU A 56 20.07 3.11 22.28
C GLU A 56 20.35 3.53 20.83
N GLY A 57 21.52 3.20 20.29
CA GLY A 57 21.86 3.49 18.90
C GLY A 57 21.04 2.64 17.92
N THR A 58 20.92 1.35 18.21
CA THR A 58 20.14 0.41 17.40
C THR A 58 18.64 0.72 17.52
N ILE A 59 18.15 1.02 18.73
CA ILE A 59 16.73 1.35 18.96
C ILE A 59 16.34 2.58 18.15
N LYS A 60 17.15 3.64 18.18
CA LYS A 60 16.91 4.85 17.37
C LYS A 60 16.93 4.56 15.86
N GLN A 61 17.79 3.66 15.41
CA GLN A 61 17.85 3.28 14.00
C GLN A 61 16.57 2.52 13.57
N VAL A 62 16.09 1.59 14.39
CA VAL A 62 14.83 0.85 14.11
C VAL A 62 13.63 1.79 14.20
N GLU A 63 13.60 2.71 15.17
CA GLU A 63 12.56 3.73 15.30
C GLU A 63 12.49 4.64 14.06
N GLU A 64 13.64 5.05 13.52
CA GLU A 64 13.70 5.83 12.28
C GLU A 64 13.17 5.03 11.08
N LYS A 65 13.50 3.73 10.99
CA LYS A 65 12.96 2.84 9.95
C LYS A 65 11.43 2.75 10.04
N VAL A 66 10.89 2.51 11.24
CA VAL A 66 9.43 2.48 11.47
C VAL A 66 8.79 3.78 11.01
N LYS A 67 9.39 4.93 11.34
CA LYS A 67 8.90 6.24 10.93
C LYS A 67 8.93 6.43 9.42
N SER A 68 10.00 5.96 8.76
CA SER A 68 10.14 5.99 7.30
C SER A 68 9.09 5.13 6.60
N GLU A 69 8.88 3.89 7.06
CA GLU A 69 7.89 2.99 6.47
C GLU A 69 6.46 3.49 6.66
N LYS A 70 6.15 4.09 7.83
CA LYS A 70 4.87 4.76 8.05
C LYS A 70 4.66 5.93 7.08
N ALA A 71 5.71 6.71 6.81
CA ALA A 71 5.62 7.81 5.85
C ALA A 71 5.40 7.30 4.41
N GLU A 72 6.03 6.19 4.02
CA GLU A 72 5.80 5.56 2.72
C GLU A 72 4.36 5.03 2.60
N ALA A 73 3.84 4.35 3.62
CA ALA A 73 2.46 3.86 3.64
C ALA A 73 1.45 5.01 3.45
N THR A 74 1.65 6.14 4.15
CA THR A 74 0.81 7.33 3.99
C THR A 74 0.88 7.89 2.57
N ARG A 75 2.08 8.02 1.99
CA ARG A 75 2.24 8.49 0.60
C ARG A 75 1.50 7.59 -0.39
N LEU A 76 1.58 6.26 -0.21
CA LEU A 76 0.87 5.31 -1.07
C LEU A 76 -0.66 5.47 -0.96
N GLU A 77 -1.19 5.75 0.24
CA GLU A 77 -2.61 6.04 0.44
C GLU A 77 -3.06 7.34 -0.27
N GLU A 78 -2.24 8.39 -0.22
CA GLU A 78 -2.50 9.64 -0.95
C GLU A 78 -2.57 9.38 -2.46
N ILE A 79 -1.59 8.66 -3.01
CA ILE A 79 -1.54 8.32 -4.45
C ILE A 79 -2.77 7.47 -4.84
N LYS A 80 -3.17 6.50 -4.01
CA LYS A 80 -4.39 5.71 -4.24
C LYS A 80 -5.61 6.62 -4.36
N THR A 81 -5.71 7.59 -3.46
CA THR A 81 -6.85 8.52 -3.39
C THR A 81 -6.87 9.46 -4.60
N GLU A 82 -5.73 9.99 -5.00
CA GLU A 82 -5.59 10.81 -6.21
C GLU A 82 -5.93 10.04 -7.48
N ARG A 83 -5.42 8.81 -7.63
CA ARG A 83 -5.71 7.94 -8.78
C ARG A 83 -7.21 7.63 -8.88
N LYS A 84 -7.88 7.36 -7.75
CA LYS A 84 -9.33 7.12 -7.71
C LYS A 84 -10.12 8.34 -8.18
N LYS A 85 -9.73 9.55 -7.76
CA LYS A 85 -10.35 10.80 -8.23
C LYS A 85 -10.14 11.00 -9.73
N ALA A 86 -8.94 10.76 -10.24
CA ALA A 86 -8.63 10.89 -11.67
C ALA A 86 -9.44 9.89 -12.52
N GLU A 87 -9.59 8.64 -12.05
CA GLU A 87 -10.41 7.63 -12.72
C GLU A 87 -11.90 8.02 -12.74
N GLU A 88 -12.43 8.52 -11.61
CA GLU A 88 -13.82 8.97 -11.52
C GLU A 88 -14.10 10.15 -12.48
N GLU A 89 -13.20 11.13 -12.55
CA GLU A 89 -13.33 12.25 -13.47
C GLU A 89 -13.28 11.80 -14.93
N ALA A 90 -12.37 10.88 -15.28
CA ALA A 90 -12.28 10.31 -16.62
C ALA A 90 -13.58 9.58 -17.01
N LYS A 91 -14.16 8.79 -16.10
CA LYS A 91 -15.45 8.11 -16.31
C LYS A 91 -16.59 9.12 -16.53
N ARG A 92 -16.68 10.18 -15.73
CA ARG A 92 -17.68 11.26 -15.92
C ARG A 92 -17.54 11.95 -17.29
N ARG A 93 -16.31 12.25 -17.72
CA ARG A 93 -16.05 12.87 -19.04
C ARG A 93 -16.41 11.93 -20.19
N ALA A 94 -16.18 10.63 -20.05
CA ALA A 94 -16.54 9.63 -21.06
C ALA A 94 -18.06 9.48 -21.20
N ASP A 95 -18.77 9.38 -20.07
CA ASP A 95 -20.24 9.27 -20.03
C ASP A 95 -20.92 10.51 -20.63
N ALA A 96 -20.45 11.71 -20.28
CA ALA A 96 -20.96 12.96 -20.86
C ALA A 96 -20.74 13.06 -22.38
N LYS A 97 -19.63 12.51 -22.90
CA LYS A 97 -19.38 12.44 -24.36
C LYS A 97 -20.29 11.43 -25.07
N GLU A 98 -20.68 10.35 -24.39
CA GLU A 98 -21.57 9.34 -24.94
C GLU A 98 -23.02 9.84 -25.03
N GLN A 99 -23.50 10.56 -24.01
CA GLN A 99 -24.84 11.17 -23.99
C GLN A 99 -24.99 12.34 -24.99
N GLY A 100 -23.89 12.96 -25.43
CA GLY A 100 -23.88 14.05 -26.42
C GLY A 100 -23.90 13.61 -27.89
N LYS A 101 -23.82 12.31 -28.19
CA LYS A 101 -23.93 11.83 -29.58
C LYS A 101 -25.40 11.79 -30.01
N PRO A 102 -25.77 12.39 -31.16
CA PRO A 102 -27.13 12.24 -31.68
C PRO A 102 -27.37 10.76 -31.96
N LYS A 103 -28.42 10.20 -31.35
CA LYS A 103 -28.99 8.93 -31.79
C LYS A 103 -29.62 9.21 -33.16
N GLY A 104 -28.96 8.71 -34.22
CA GLY A 104 -29.49 8.74 -35.58
C GLY A 104 -30.79 7.98 -35.71
#